data_AF-A0A8B9VUT6-F1
#
_entry.id   AF-A0A8B9VUT6-F1
#
_cell.length_a   1.000
_cell.length_b   1.000
_cell.length_c   1.000
_cell.angle_alpha   90.00
_cell.angle_beta   90.00
_cell.angle_gamma   90.00
#
_symmetry.space_group_name_H-M   'P 1'
#
loop_
_entity.id
_entity.type
_entity.pdbx_description
1 polymer ?
#
loop_
_entity_poly.entity_id
_entity_poly.type
_entity_poly.pdbx_seq_one_letter_code
_entity_poly.pdbx_strand_id
1 'polypeptide(L)'
;MALEACRSCLSCLLIPLALWSIVVNVLLYFPNGNASYATSFQLPNYVWYFEGICFSGVMILLLAVILIALECSVFHQCCQSESCNKTYRSFISIVLALLGVAFSGYSCIIFTLGLIQGPFCNSSNGWDYIFKNTVGGYLTDYSAWSQCTEPANAVEWNIILLSILIALSGLQLIICFLKVAAELKRTLCGTYSVFVQAGIL
;
A
#
# COMPACT_ATOMS: atom_id res chain seq x y z
N MET A 1 -3.54 -17.34 22.10
CA MET A 1 -2.92 -16.24 22.88
C MET A 1 -1.75 -15.57 22.14
N ALA A 2 -0.48 -15.96 22.29
CA ALA A 2 0.66 -15.18 21.73
C ALA A 2 0.57 -14.89 20.21
N LEU A 3 0.16 -15.89 19.40
CA LEU A 3 -0.03 -15.73 17.95
C LEU A 3 -1.18 -14.78 17.59
N GLU A 4 -2.21 -14.68 18.41
CA GLU A 4 -3.37 -13.79 18.18
C GLU A 4 -3.07 -12.34 18.59
N ALA A 5 -2.36 -12.14 19.70
CA ALA A 5 -1.88 -10.82 20.11
C ALA A 5 -0.92 -10.22 19.06
N CYS A 6 0.02 -11.03 18.55
CA CYS A 6 0.91 -10.63 17.45
C CYS A 6 0.12 -10.24 16.19
N ARG A 7 -0.90 -11.03 15.82
CA ARG A 7 -1.71 -10.81 14.62
C ARG A 7 -2.53 -9.51 14.68
N SER A 8 -3.16 -9.23 15.83
CA SER A 8 -3.91 -7.99 16.05
C SER A 8 -3.00 -6.77 16.04
N CYS A 9 -1.80 -6.86 16.65
CA CYS A 9 -0.78 -5.82 16.57
C CYS A 9 -0.38 -5.51 15.12
N LEU A 10 -0.14 -6.54 14.29
CA LEU A 10 0.15 -6.38 12.86
C LEU A 10 -1.00 -5.66 12.12
N SER A 11 -2.26 -5.97 12.43
CA SER A 11 -3.41 -5.23 11.86
C SER A 11 -3.43 -3.76 12.26
N CYS A 12 -3.20 -3.47 13.54
CA CYS A 12 -3.19 -2.10 14.04
C CYS A 12 -2.07 -1.25 13.42
N LEU A 13 -0.93 -1.85 13.06
CA LEU A 13 0.18 -1.17 12.37
C LEU A 13 -0.16 -0.78 10.92
N LEU A 14 -1.05 -1.49 10.23
CA LEU A 14 -1.48 -1.11 8.87
C LEU A 14 -2.23 0.23 8.84
N ILE A 15 -2.96 0.59 9.90
CA ILE A 15 -3.74 1.84 9.98
C ILE A 15 -2.86 3.10 9.85
N PRO A 16 -1.87 3.36 10.72
CA PRO A 16 -1.02 4.55 10.60
C PRO A 16 -0.21 4.55 9.31
N LEU A 17 0.21 3.38 8.80
CA LEU A 17 0.90 3.29 7.50
C LEU A 17 -0.01 3.71 6.34
N ALA A 18 -1.26 3.25 6.32
CA ALA A 18 -2.24 3.64 5.30
C ALA A 18 -2.61 5.13 5.39
N LEU A 19 -2.83 5.66 6.60
CA LEU A 19 -3.09 7.09 6.81
C LEU A 19 -1.92 7.96 6.35
N TRP A 20 -0.69 7.59 6.69
CA TRP A 20 0.51 8.30 6.22
C TRP A 20 0.68 8.19 4.71
N SER A 21 0.38 7.04 4.11
CA SER A 21 0.37 6.87 2.65
C SER A 21 -0.64 7.78 1.96
N ILE A 22 -1.85 7.95 2.53
CA ILE A 22 -2.84 8.92 2.00
C ILE A 22 -2.28 10.35 2.05
N VAL A 23 -1.71 10.77 3.19
CA VAL A 23 -1.14 12.13 3.33
C VAL A 23 -0.01 12.38 2.33
N VAL A 24 0.91 11.43 2.16
CA VAL A 24 2.06 11.57 1.25
C VAL A 24 1.60 11.59 -0.22
N ASN A 25 0.63 10.77 -0.61
CA ASN A 25 0.03 10.85 -1.95
C ASN A 25 -0.68 12.20 -2.19
N VAL A 26 -1.36 12.77 -1.18
CA VAL A 26 -1.98 14.10 -1.29
C VAL A 26 -0.93 15.21 -1.42
N LEU A 27 0.21 15.11 -0.71
CA LEU A 27 1.33 16.05 -0.89
C LEU A 27 1.98 15.94 -2.27
N LEU A 28 2.00 14.73 -2.86
CA LEU A 28 2.53 14.50 -4.20
C LEU A 28 1.68 15.17 -5.30
N TYR A 29 0.38 15.39 -5.04
CA TYR A 29 -0.52 16.14 -5.92
C TYR A 29 -0.21 17.64 -5.99
N PHE A 30 0.44 18.22 -4.98
CA PHE A 30 0.79 19.64 -4.92
C PHE A 30 2.30 19.84 -5.12
N PRO A 31 2.80 19.97 -6.37
CA PRO A 31 4.22 20.19 -6.62
C PRO A 31 4.71 21.45 -5.90
N ASN A 32 5.75 21.30 -5.07
CA ASN A 32 6.32 22.36 -4.23
C ASN A 32 5.26 23.07 -3.34
N GLY A 33 4.19 22.37 -2.96
CA GLY A 33 3.12 22.89 -2.10
C GLY A 33 2.27 24.02 -2.70
N ASN A 34 2.42 24.35 -3.98
CA ASN A 34 1.79 25.53 -4.58
C ASN A 34 0.61 25.18 -5.50
N ALA A 35 -0.61 25.55 -5.09
CA ALA A 35 -1.85 25.22 -5.79
C ALA A 35 -2.02 25.94 -7.15
N SER A 36 -1.21 26.95 -7.46
CA SER A 36 -1.24 27.66 -8.75
C SER A 36 -0.98 26.75 -9.96
N TYR A 37 -0.23 25.66 -9.77
CA TYR A 37 0.05 24.68 -10.82
C TYR A 37 -1.03 23.60 -10.95
N ALA A 38 -1.95 23.46 -9.99
CA ALA A 38 -3.02 22.46 -10.07
C ALA A 38 -4.14 22.83 -11.07
N THR A 39 -4.24 24.10 -11.48
CA THR A 39 -5.31 24.61 -12.35
C THR A 39 -4.93 24.72 -13.82
N SER A 40 -3.65 24.64 -14.18
CA SER A 40 -3.13 24.88 -15.52
C SER A 40 -2.65 23.62 -16.27
N PHE A 41 -2.52 22.48 -15.59
CA PHE A 41 -2.02 21.24 -16.21
C PHE A 41 -3.17 20.42 -16.81
N GLN A 42 -3.15 20.25 -18.13
CA GLN A 42 -4.21 19.61 -18.92
C GLN A 42 -4.28 18.08 -18.77
N LEU A 43 -4.66 17.63 -17.56
CA LEU A 43 -5.33 16.37 -17.22
C LEU A 43 -4.64 14.98 -17.23
N PRO A 44 -3.44 14.66 -17.76
CA PRO A 44 -3.15 13.28 -18.15
C PRO A 44 -2.88 12.37 -16.94
N ASN A 45 -2.33 12.97 -15.89
CA ASN A 45 -1.72 12.28 -14.76
C ASN A 45 -2.66 12.08 -13.57
N TYR A 46 -3.89 12.62 -13.64
CA TYR A 46 -4.89 12.47 -12.59
C TYR A 46 -5.14 10.98 -12.26
N VAL A 47 -5.21 10.13 -13.29
CA VAL A 47 -5.48 8.69 -13.17
C VAL A 47 -4.40 7.99 -12.31
N TRP A 48 -3.12 8.16 -12.66
CA TRP A 48 -2.00 7.50 -11.97
C TRP A 48 -1.86 7.92 -10.50
N TYR A 49 -2.06 9.20 -10.17
CA TYR A 49 -1.99 9.65 -8.78
C TYR A 49 -3.20 9.19 -7.94
N PHE A 50 -4.39 9.09 -8.54
CA PHE A 50 -5.59 8.62 -7.84
C PHE A 50 -5.55 7.11 -7.54
N GLU A 51 -4.92 6.32 -8.41
CA GLU A 51 -4.65 4.89 -8.18
C GLU A 51 -3.82 4.67 -6.90
N GLY A 52 -2.78 5.49 -6.67
CA GLY A 52 -1.97 5.42 -5.45
C GLY A 52 -2.80 5.59 -4.17
N ILE A 53 -3.59 6.67 -4.08
CA ILE A 53 -4.47 6.95 -2.93
C ILE A 53 -5.47 5.81 -2.70
N CYS A 54 -6.06 5.29 -3.78
CA CYS A 54 -7.04 4.22 -3.73
C CYS A 54 -6.41 2.92 -3.20
N PHE A 55 -5.34 2.44 -3.84
CA PHE A 55 -4.80 1.11 -3.56
C PHE A 55 -3.91 1.04 -2.32
N SER A 56 -2.95 1.96 -2.11
CA SER A 56 -2.05 1.91 -0.92
C SER A 56 -2.62 2.59 0.32
N GLY A 57 -3.63 3.45 0.12
CA GLY A 57 -4.33 4.17 1.18
C GLY A 57 -5.65 3.51 1.55
N VAL A 58 -6.71 3.84 0.81
CA VAL A 58 -8.10 3.50 1.20
C VAL A 58 -8.35 2.00 1.27
N MET A 59 -7.88 1.22 0.28
CA MET A 59 -8.08 -0.23 0.26
C MET A 59 -7.31 -0.93 1.38
N ILE A 60 -6.06 -0.55 1.66
CA ILE A 60 -5.30 -1.10 2.80
C ILE A 60 -5.95 -0.73 4.14
N LEU A 61 -6.44 0.51 4.30
CA LEU A 61 -7.16 0.92 5.50
C LEU A 61 -8.44 0.10 5.72
N LEU A 62 -9.23 -0.12 4.67
CA LEU A 62 -10.44 -0.93 4.72
C LEU A 62 -10.13 -2.40 5.02
N LEU A 63 -9.11 -2.99 4.39
CA LEU A 63 -8.62 -4.33 4.71
C LEU A 63 -8.19 -4.43 6.18
N ALA A 64 -7.44 -3.45 6.69
CA ALA A 64 -6.99 -3.42 8.09
C ALA A 64 -8.17 -3.41 9.07
N VAL A 65 -9.19 -2.56 8.84
CA VAL A 65 -10.40 -2.51 9.68
C VAL A 65 -11.18 -3.83 9.65
N ILE A 66 -11.35 -4.45 8.48
CA ILE A 66 -12.04 -5.73 8.37
C ILE A 66 -11.23 -6.84 9.06
N LEU A 67 -9.91 -6.88 8.88
CA LEU A 67 -9.02 -7.83 9.59
C LEU A 67 -9.12 -7.66 11.12
N ILE A 68 -9.15 -6.42 11.63
CA ILE A 68 -9.35 -6.16 13.06
C ILE A 68 -10.73 -6.66 13.51
N ALA A 69 -11.80 -6.46 12.75
CA ALA A 69 -13.13 -6.99 13.09
C ALA A 69 -13.19 -8.54 13.04
N LEU A 70 -12.34 -9.17 12.23
CA LEU A 70 -12.18 -10.63 12.16
C LEU A 70 -11.24 -11.18 13.25
N GLU A 71 -10.46 -10.34 13.93
CA GLU A 71 -9.52 -10.72 14.98
C GLU A 71 -10.07 -10.38 16.37
N CYS A 72 -10.51 -9.15 16.59
CA CYS A 72 -11.22 -8.68 17.78
C CYS A 72 -12.68 -9.16 17.76
N SER A 73 -12.96 -10.29 18.41
CA SER A 73 -14.30 -10.86 18.58
C SER A 73 -15.19 -10.08 19.56
N VAL A 74 -15.39 -8.78 19.32
CA VAL A 74 -16.20 -7.89 20.18
C VAL A 74 -17.64 -7.74 19.66
N PHE A 75 -17.89 -7.87 18.35
CA PHE A 75 -19.17 -7.42 17.77
C PHE A 75 -20.19 -8.51 17.39
N HIS A 76 -19.93 -9.81 17.58
CA HIS A 76 -20.97 -10.81 17.26
C HIS A 76 -21.03 -12.04 18.16
N GLN A 77 -21.64 -11.83 19.33
CA GLN A 77 -22.25 -12.88 20.16
C GLN A 77 -23.72 -13.15 19.74
N CYS A 78 -24.16 -12.70 18.56
CA CYS A 78 -25.57 -12.68 18.15
C CYS A 78 -25.94 -13.55 16.92
N CYS A 79 -24.99 -14.21 16.25
CA CYS A 79 -25.30 -15.22 15.22
C CYS A 79 -24.52 -16.52 15.48
N GLN A 80 -25.22 -17.49 16.06
CA GLN A 80 -24.65 -18.72 16.58
C GLN A 80 -24.71 -19.85 15.53
N SER A 81 -23.54 -20.24 15.02
CA SER A 81 -23.32 -21.45 14.21
C SER A 81 -21.82 -21.81 14.32
N GLU A 82 -21.46 -22.58 15.34
CA GLU A 82 -20.07 -22.66 15.82
C GLU A 82 -19.07 -23.37 14.88
N SER A 83 -19.54 -24.29 14.04
CA SER A 83 -18.66 -25.06 13.13
C SER A 83 -18.43 -24.36 11.78
N CYS A 84 -19.50 -23.89 11.13
CA CYS A 84 -19.43 -23.29 9.79
C CYS A 84 -18.71 -21.92 9.81
N ASN A 85 -19.00 -21.10 10.83
CA ASN A 85 -18.45 -19.74 10.95
C ASN A 85 -16.92 -19.75 11.09
N LYS A 86 -16.33 -20.72 11.81
CA LYS A 86 -14.89 -20.78 12.08
C LYS A 86 -14.06 -21.00 10.80
N THR A 87 -14.51 -21.88 9.92
CA THR A 87 -13.86 -22.14 8.61
C THR A 87 -14.04 -20.95 7.67
N TYR A 88 -15.25 -20.39 7.59
CA TYR A 88 -15.56 -19.23 6.75
C TYR A 88 -14.75 -17.98 7.14
N ARG A 89 -14.65 -17.68 8.45
CA ARG A 89 -13.84 -16.58 9.00
C ARG A 89 -12.34 -16.76 8.68
N SER A 90 -11.84 -17.99 8.73
CA SER A 90 -10.45 -18.30 8.35
C SER A 90 -10.19 -18.11 6.86
N PHE A 91 -11.13 -18.55 6.01
CA PHE A 91 -11.03 -18.38 4.56
C PHE A 91 -11.04 -16.90 4.16
N ILE A 92 -11.96 -16.10 4.71
CA ILE A 92 -12.00 -14.64 4.47
C ILE A 92 -10.68 -13.99 4.91
N SER A 93 -10.16 -14.31 6.09
CA SER A 93 -8.92 -13.70 6.59
C SER A 93 -7.73 -13.96 5.66
N ILE A 94 -7.62 -15.17 5.10
CA ILE A 94 -6.60 -15.53 4.10
C ILE A 94 -6.80 -14.70 2.82
N VAL A 95 -8.03 -14.62 2.29
CA VAL A 95 -8.32 -13.84 1.07
C VAL A 95 -8.01 -12.35 1.27
N LEU A 96 -8.37 -11.76 2.40
CA LEU A 96 -8.06 -10.36 2.73
C LEU A 96 -6.55 -10.12 2.87
N ALA A 97 -5.82 -11.04 3.49
CA ALA A 97 -4.36 -10.95 3.60
C ALA A 97 -3.66 -11.04 2.23
N LEU A 98 -4.14 -11.92 1.34
CA LEU A 98 -3.67 -12.02 -0.05
C LEU A 98 -4.00 -10.77 -0.87
N LEU A 99 -5.20 -10.19 -0.72
CA LEU A 99 -5.54 -8.89 -1.32
C LEU A 99 -4.64 -7.77 -0.80
N GLY A 100 -4.30 -7.78 0.50
CA GLY A 100 -3.35 -6.84 1.07
C GLY A 100 -1.94 -6.95 0.46
N VAL A 101 -1.46 -8.17 0.20
CA VAL A 101 -0.21 -8.41 -0.55
C VAL A 101 -0.33 -7.89 -1.98
N ALA A 102 -1.44 -8.17 -2.67
CA ALA A 102 -1.65 -7.74 -4.05
C ALA A 102 -1.70 -6.21 -4.21
N PHE A 103 -2.47 -5.50 -3.38
CA PHE A 103 -2.57 -4.03 -3.43
C PHE A 103 -1.27 -3.35 -3.01
N SER A 104 -0.62 -3.81 -1.94
CA SER A 104 0.68 -3.25 -1.51
C SER A 104 1.75 -3.49 -2.57
N GLY A 105 1.81 -4.69 -3.16
CA GLY A 105 2.74 -5.04 -4.24
C GLY A 105 2.51 -4.23 -5.52
N TYR A 106 1.26 -4.09 -5.96
CA TYR A 106 0.89 -3.24 -7.09
C TYR A 106 1.34 -1.78 -6.87
N SER A 107 0.99 -1.21 -5.71
CA SER A 107 1.35 0.18 -5.41
C SER A 107 2.86 0.41 -5.37
N CYS A 108 3.65 -0.50 -4.76
CA CYS A 108 5.11 -0.45 -4.76
C CYS A 108 5.71 -0.45 -6.19
N ILE A 109 5.17 -1.28 -7.10
CA ILE A 109 5.59 -1.28 -8.51
C ILE A 109 5.27 0.06 -9.18
N ILE A 110 4.04 0.57 -9.00
CA ILE A 110 3.60 1.84 -9.59
C ILE A 110 4.44 3.03 -9.08
N PHE A 111 4.72 3.12 -7.78
CA PHE A 111 5.58 4.17 -7.23
C PHE A 111 7.03 4.06 -7.73
N THR A 112 7.56 2.83 -7.90
CA THR A 112 8.88 2.61 -8.49
C THR A 112 8.93 3.03 -9.96
N LEU A 113 7.90 2.72 -10.75
CA LEU A 113 7.79 3.15 -12.15
C LEU A 113 7.67 4.68 -12.26
N GLY A 114 6.88 5.32 -11.38
CA GLY A 114 6.80 6.77 -11.29
C GLY A 114 8.15 7.42 -10.94
N LEU A 115 8.92 6.81 -10.04
CA LEU A 115 10.27 7.27 -9.68
C LEU A 115 11.30 7.08 -10.81
N ILE A 116 11.13 6.06 -11.66
CA ILE A 116 12.00 5.84 -12.83
C ILE A 116 11.65 6.79 -13.99
N GLN A 117 10.35 7.06 -14.20
CA GLN A 117 9.86 7.98 -15.23
C GLN A 117 10.16 9.45 -14.89
N GLY A 118 10.16 9.80 -13.61
CA GLY A 118 10.42 11.15 -13.12
C GLY A 118 9.22 12.09 -13.20
N PRO A 119 9.36 13.32 -12.66
CA PRO A 119 8.31 14.33 -12.69
C PRO A 119 8.03 14.80 -14.13
N PHE A 120 6.80 15.28 -14.33
CA PHE A 120 6.45 16.08 -15.50
C PHE A 120 6.85 17.54 -15.26
N CYS A 121 7.68 18.12 -16.12
CA CYS A 121 8.10 19.52 -15.97
C CYS A 121 8.43 20.22 -17.30
N ASN A 122 8.56 21.54 -17.22
CA ASN A 122 8.88 22.40 -18.35
C ASN A 122 10.39 22.44 -18.57
N SER A 123 10.79 22.26 -19.82
CA SER A 123 12.17 22.45 -20.29
C SER A 123 12.19 23.39 -21.49
N SER A 124 13.35 23.64 -22.09
CA SER A 124 13.49 24.50 -23.27
C SER A 124 12.67 24.05 -24.49
N ASN A 125 12.28 22.77 -24.53
CA ASN A 125 11.44 22.16 -25.57
C ASN A 125 9.94 22.10 -25.20
N GLY A 126 9.53 22.67 -24.05
CA GLY A 126 8.16 22.62 -23.52
C GLY A 126 7.97 21.60 -22.39
N TRP A 127 6.71 21.31 -22.09
CA TRP A 127 6.28 20.41 -21.01
C TRP A 127 6.33 18.93 -21.43
N ASP A 128 7.28 18.16 -20.88
CA ASP A 128 7.40 16.72 -21.15
C ASP A 128 8.06 15.96 -19.98
N TYR A 129 8.02 14.63 -20.03
CA TYR A 129 8.76 13.72 -19.16
C TYR A 129 10.22 13.57 -19.62
N ILE A 130 11.02 14.62 -19.44
CA ILE A 130 12.42 14.68 -19.89
C ILE A 130 13.28 13.50 -19.37
N PHE A 131 12.94 12.92 -18.22
CA PHE A 131 13.69 11.81 -17.60
C PHE A 131 13.23 10.41 -18.04
N LYS A 132 12.12 10.26 -18.76
CA LYS A 132 11.54 8.96 -19.14
C LYS A 132 12.51 8.04 -19.89
N ASN A 133 13.37 8.62 -20.72
CA ASN A 133 14.37 7.88 -21.50
C ASN A 133 15.67 7.58 -20.72
N THR A 134 15.85 8.14 -19.52
CA THR A 134 17.06 7.96 -18.70
C THR A 134 17.00 6.74 -17.77
N VAL A 135 15.84 6.07 -17.68
CA VAL A 135 15.60 4.89 -16.82
C VAL A 135 16.11 5.10 -15.38
N GLY A 136 15.77 6.26 -14.79
CA GLY A 136 16.20 6.63 -13.44
C GLY A 136 17.64 7.17 -13.31
N GLY A 137 18.39 7.35 -14.40
CA GLY A 137 19.75 7.91 -14.36
C GLY A 137 19.84 9.31 -13.73
N TYR A 138 18.76 10.08 -13.78
CA TYR A 138 18.65 11.39 -13.11
C TYR A 138 18.68 11.30 -11.57
N LEU A 139 18.46 10.12 -10.97
CA LEU A 139 18.59 9.91 -9.53
C LEU A 139 20.06 9.91 -9.07
N THR A 140 20.98 9.58 -9.97
CA THR A 140 22.43 9.63 -9.74
C THR A 140 23.09 10.90 -10.26
N ASP A 141 22.53 11.51 -11.32
CA ASP A 141 23.05 12.72 -11.92
C ASP A 141 22.24 13.96 -11.52
N TYR A 142 22.67 14.59 -10.41
CA TYR A 142 22.12 15.86 -9.93
C TYR A 142 22.24 17.01 -10.94
N SER A 143 23.18 16.96 -11.89
CA SER A 143 23.31 18.01 -12.91
C SER A 143 22.11 18.02 -13.88
N ALA A 144 21.52 16.85 -14.13
CA ALA A 144 20.36 16.68 -14.98
C ALA A 144 19.10 17.37 -14.41
N TRP A 145 19.04 17.63 -13.10
CA TRP A 145 17.90 18.30 -12.46
C TRP A 145 17.73 19.74 -12.98
N SER A 146 18.82 20.38 -13.42
CA SER A 146 18.81 21.74 -14.00
C SER A 146 18.06 21.85 -15.34
N GLN A 147 17.79 20.72 -16.02
CA GLN A 147 17.00 20.69 -17.26
C GLN A 147 15.50 20.96 -17.03
N CYS A 148 15.06 20.89 -15.77
CA CYS A 148 13.69 21.03 -15.31
C CYS A 148 13.52 22.44 -14.73
N THR A 149 13.09 23.40 -15.55
CA THR A 149 13.11 24.84 -15.18
C THR A 149 11.90 25.23 -14.33
N GLU A 150 10.72 24.68 -14.63
CA GLU A 150 9.49 24.90 -13.85
C GLU A 150 8.73 23.56 -13.69
N PRO A 151 8.18 23.24 -12.50
CA PRO A 151 8.20 24.02 -11.26
C PRO A 151 9.54 23.88 -10.51
N ALA A 152 9.94 24.93 -9.77
CA ALA A 152 11.13 24.90 -8.93
C ALA A 152 11.08 23.74 -7.91
N ASN A 153 12.20 23.03 -7.76
CA ASN A 153 12.42 21.88 -6.88
C ASN A 153 11.44 20.69 -7.08
N ALA A 154 10.71 20.63 -8.20
CA ALA A 154 9.76 19.55 -8.48
C ALA A 154 10.41 18.16 -8.54
N VAL A 155 11.67 18.09 -8.98
CA VAL A 155 12.47 16.84 -9.03
C VAL A 155 12.69 16.28 -7.63
N GLU A 156 13.25 17.09 -6.73
CA GLU A 156 13.51 16.71 -5.33
C GLU A 156 12.21 16.35 -4.61
N TRP A 157 11.15 17.15 -4.76
CA TRP A 157 9.83 16.91 -4.18
C TRP A 157 9.25 15.54 -4.59
N ASN A 158 9.31 15.20 -5.88
CA ASN A 158 8.82 13.91 -6.37
C ASN A 158 9.70 12.74 -5.89
N ILE A 159 11.04 12.87 -5.93
CA ILE A 159 11.95 11.83 -5.44
C ILE A 159 11.67 11.50 -3.97
N ILE A 160 11.59 12.52 -3.11
CA ILE A 160 11.39 12.33 -1.66
C ILE A 160 10.05 11.65 -1.39
N LEU A 161 8.96 12.18 -1.95
CA LEU A 161 7.61 11.65 -1.68
C LEU A 161 7.40 10.25 -2.26
N LEU A 162 7.87 9.97 -3.48
CA LEU A 162 7.79 8.63 -4.07
C LEU A 162 8.65 7.62 -3.31
N SER A 163 9.86 8.01 -2.87
CA SER A 163 10.70 7.16 -2.02
C SER A 163 10.01 6.80 -0.69
N ILE A 164 9.36 7.77 -0.05
CA ILE A 164 8.54 7.54 1.16
C ILE A 164 7.38 6.58 0.85
N LEU A 165 6.67 6.74 -0.27
CA LEU A 165 5.58 5.84 -0.67
C LEU A 165 6.03 4.41 -0.96
N ILE A 166 7.20 4.23 -1.58
CA ILE A 166 7.83 2.91 -1.78
C ILE A 166 8.17 2.27 -0.43
N ALA A 167 8.74 3.03 0.52
CA ALA A 167 9.04 2.53 1.85
C ALA A 167 7.77 2.10 2.63
N LEU A 168 6.70 2.90 2.57
CA LEU A 168 5.41 2.59 3.21
C LEU A 168 4.76 1.34 2.61
N SER A 169 4.65 1.28 1.28
CA SER A 169 4.05 0.13 0.57
C SER A 169 4.89 -1.14 0.73
N GLY A 170 6.21 -1.03 0.80
CA GLY A 170 7.12 -2.12 1.18
C GLY A 170 6.88 -2.63 2.60
N LEU A 171 6.70 -1.74 3.59
CA LEU A 171 6.35 -2.12 4.96
C LEU A 171 4.96 -2.77 5.05
N GLN A 172 3.96 -2.23 4.35
CA GLN A 172 2.63 -2.83 4.22
C GLN A 172 2.71 -4.25 3.62
N LEU A 173 3.50 -4.43 2.56
CA LEU A 173 3.72 -5.72 1.90
C LEU A 173 4.33 -6.76 2.86
N ILE A 174 5.34 -6.37 3.64
CA ILE A 174 5.97 -7.23 4.66
C ILE A 174 4.95 -7.62 5.75
N ILE A 175 4.17 -6.67 6.26
CA ILE A 175 3.14 -6.94 7.27
C ILE A 175 2.05 -7.89 6.74
N CYS A 176 1.58 -7.67 5.50
CA CYS A 176 0.61 -8.53 4.83
C CYS A 176 1.17 -9.94 4.59
N PHE A 177 2.44 -10.07 4.19
CA PHE A 177 3.11 -11.37 4.03
C PHE A 177 3.24 -12.12 5.36
N LEU A 178 3.62 -11.44 6.44
CA LEU A 178 3.66 -12.01 7.80
C LEU A 178 2.27 -12.46 8.25
N LYS A 179 1.20 -11.73 7.89
CA LYS A 179 -0.19 -12.17 8.13
C LYS A 179 -0.51 -13.45 7.36
N VAL A 180 -0.22 -13.54 6.06
CA VAL A 180 -0.44 -14.75 5.26
C VAL A 180 0.28 -15.97 5.88
N ALA A 181 1.53 -15.81 6.30
CA ALA A 181 2.28 -16.87 6.99
C ALA A 181 1.64 -17.27 8.34
N ALA A 182 1.18 -16.29 9.12
CA ALA A 182 0.49 -16.54 10.39
C ALA A 182 -0.91 -17.17 10.22
N GLU A 183 -1.60 -16.96 9.10
CA GLU A 183 -2.85 -17.64 8.75
C GLU A 183 -2.61 -19.06 8.24
N LEU A 184 -1.63 -19.25 7.36
CA LEU A 184 -1.27 -20.58 6.85
C LEU A 184 -0.86 -21.51 7.99
N LYS A 185 -0.05 -21.03 8.95
CA LYS A 185 0.32 -21.77 10.16
C LYS A 185 -0.90 -22.12 11.02
N ARG A 186 -1.87 -21.21 11.17
CA ARG A 186 -3.12 -21.45 11.91
C ARG A 186 -3.97 -22.53 11.22
N THR A 187 -4.06 -22.48 9.90
CA THR A 187 -4.82 -23.45 9.09
C THR A 187 -4.19 -24.83 9.20
N LEU A 188 -2.88 -24.97 8.94
CA LEU A 188 -2.17 -26.24 9.06
C LEU A 188 -2.28 -26.86 10.47
N CYS A 189 -2.05 -26.07 11.52
CA CYS A 189 -2.18 -26.53 12.91
C CYS A 189 -3.64 -26.87 13.31
N GLY A 190 -4.61 -26.18 12.70
CA GLY A 190 -6.02 -26.52 12.78
C GLY A 190 -6.34 -27.87 12.13
N THR A 191 -5.78 -28.15 10.95
CA THR A 191 -5.96 -29.44 10.26
C THR A 191 -5.37 -30.60 11.08
N TYR A 192 -4.21 -30.43 11.72
CA TYR A 192 -3.65 -31.45 12.62
C TYR A 192 -4.56 -31.75 13.82
N SER A 193 -5.24 -30.74 14.38
CA SER A 193 -6.18 -30.98 15.49
C SER A 193 -7.51 -31.61 15.04
N VAL A 194 -7.97 -31.34 13.81
CA VAL A 194 -9.13 -32.05 13.23
C VAL A 194 -8.82 -33.53 12.97
N PHE A 195 -7.63 -33.86 12.45
CA PHE A 195 -7.24 -35.27 12.26
C PHE A 195 -7.04 -36.04 13.56
N VAL A 196 -6.58 -35.40 14.65
CA VAL A 196 -6.53 -36.06 15.97
C VAL A 196 -7.92 -36.34 16.52
N GLN A 197 -8.91 -35.47 16.28
CA GLN A 197 -10.28 -35.70 16.77
C GLN A 197 -11.07 -36.71 15.93
N ALA A 198 -10.74 -36.87 14.65
CA ALA A 198 -11.31 -37.90 13.78
C ALA A 198 -10.69 -39.31 13.97
N GLY A 199 -9.65 -39.44 14.81
CA GLY A 199 -8.97 -40.70 15.11
C GLY A 199 -9.30 -41.30 16.49
N ILE A 200 -10.26 -40.72 17.23
CA ILE A 200 -10.65 -41.15 18.59
C ILE A 200 -12.19 -41.24 18.70
N LEU A 201 -12.84 -41.77 17.65
CA LEU A 201 -14.23 -42.23 17.68
C LEU A 201 -14.36 -43.53 16.86
#